data_AF-A0A4U1IQ67-F1
#
_entry.id   AF-A0A4U1IQ67-F1
#
_cell.length_a   1.000
_cell.length_b   1.000
_cell.length_c   1.000
_cell.angle_alpha   90.00
_cell.angle_beta   90.00
_cell.angle_gamma   90.00
#
_symmetry.space_group_name_H-M   'P 1'
#
loop_
_entity.id
_entity.type
_entity.pdbx_description
1 polymer ?
#
loop_
_entity_poly.entity_id
_entity_poly.type
_entity_poly.pdbx_seq_one_letter_code
_entity_poly.pdbx_strand_id
1 'polypeptide(L)'
;MDEMRGDEDVRAAQAQVLSALAGRLSKGDTLLPAEFVAKLAEELALRIDDEAIGAAWAEQGHEEPVSWRGSAARSSRRGRGRDVRDIELLTRAVRDLEALAPAEREDISLEIDALAFDPVPRGVMAFHGRKDGHLQSRMGARRLLYKVQGMLVTVVAITSEAG
;
A
#
# COMPACT_ATOMS: atom_id res chain seq x y z
N MET A 1 -20.63 9.33 -16.27
CA MET A 1 -21.16 10.40 -15.40
C MET A 1 -21.92 9.87 -14.18
N ASP A 2 -22.09 8.54 -14.02
CA ASP A 2 -22.80 7.94 -12.89
C ASP A 2 -21.91 7.62 -11.66
N GLU A 3 -20.59 7.49 -11.83
CA GLU A 3 -19.67 7.10 -10.74
C GLU A 3 -19.46 8.21 -9.70
N MET A 4 -19.51 9.50 -10.08
CA MET A 4 -19.32 10.62 -9.16
C MET A 4 -20.46 10.77 -8.13
N ARG A 5 -21.67 10.29 -8.45
CA ARG A 5 -22.82 10.38 -7.54
C ARG A 5 -22.71 9.37 -6.39
N GLY A 6 -22.13 8.20 -6.67
CA GLY A 6 -21.89 7.17 -5.65
C GLY A 6 -20.86 7.61 -4.60
N ASP A 7 -19.80 8.32 -5.02
CA ASP A 7 -18.76 8.79 -4.10
C ASP A 7 -19.23 9.88 -3.14
N GLU A 8 -20.09 10.80 -3.60
CA GLU A 8 -20.68 11.83 -2.72
C GLU A 8 -21.62 11.23 -1.68
N ASP A 9 -22.47 10.28 -2.08
CA ASP A 9 -23.39 9.58 -1.18
C ASP A 9 -22.63 8.75 -0.14
N VAL A 10 -21.53 8.13 -0.54
CA VAL A 10 -20.65 7.36 0.36
C VAL A 10 -19.93 8.27 1.36
N ARG A 11 -19.42 9.43 0.93
CA ARG A 11 -18.80 10.42 1.84
C ARG A 11 -19.81 10.99 2.83
N ALA A 12 -21.03 11.27 2.39
CA ALA A 12 -22.10 11.75 3.24
C ALA A 12 -22.47 10.71 4.32
N ALA A 13 -22.58 9.43 3.94
CA ALA A 13 -22.82 8.34 4.87
C ALA A 13 -21.68 8.17 5.89
N GLN A 14 -20.42 8.24 5.44
CA GLN A 14 -19.25 8.18 6.32
C GLN A 14 -19.23 9.34 7.32
N ALA A 15 -19.50 10.57 6.86
CA ALA A 15 -19.56 11.74 7.73
C ALA A 15 -20.66 11.60 8.80
N GLN A 16 -21.81 11.02 8.44
CA GLN A 16 -22.90 10.73 9.37
C GLN A 16 -22.49 9.70 10.44
N VAL A 17 -21.82 8.62 10.04
CA VAL A 17 -21.32 7.58 10.97
C VAL A 17 -20.28 8.16 11.93
N LEU A 18 -19.32 8.94 11.41
CA LEU A 18 -18.29 9.59 12.23
C LEU A 18 -18.88 10.62 13.20
N SER A 19 -19.86 11.40 12.76
CA SER A 19 -20.56 12.38 13.61
C SER A 19 -21.36 11.68 14.72
N ALA A 20 -22.04 10.57 14.40
CA ALA A 20 -22.76 9.76 15.38
C ALA A 20 -21.81 9.12 16.41
N LEU A 21 -20.66 8.62 15.97
CA LEU A 21 -19.59 8.09 16.83
C LEU A 21 -19.03 9.16 17.77
N ALA A 22 -18.66 10.33 17.24
CA ALA A 22 -18.17 11.46 18.02
C ALA A 22 -19.20 11.94 19.05
N GLY A 23 -20.49 11.97 18.66
CA GLY A 23 -21.60 12.31 19.54
C GLY A 23 -21.86 11.31 20.67
N ARG A 24 -21.50 10.03 20.50
CA ARG A 24 -21.60 9.01 21.56
C ARG A 24 -20.39 9.05 22.50
N LEU A 25 -19.19 9.23 21.95
CA LEU A 25 -17.96 9.40 22.72
C LEU A 25 -18.04 10.62 23.65
N SER A 26 -18.58 11.75 23.18
CA SER A 26 -18.74 12.95 24.01
C SER A 26 -19.76 12.81 25.15
N LYS A 27 -20.68 11.85 25.05
CA LYS A 27 -21.70 11.57 26.07
C LYS A 27 -21.28 10.52 27.10
N GLY A 28 -20.09 9.92 26.95
CA GLY A 28 -19.63 8.84 27.84
C GLY A 28 -20.42 7.54 27.70
N ASP A 29 -21.10 7.34 26.57
CA ASP A 29 -21.82 6.11 26.25
C ASP A 29 -20.86 4.92 26.17
N THR A 30 -21.39 3.71 26.35
CA THR A 30 -20.61 2.46 26.31
C THR A 30 -19.76 2.40 25.03
N LEU A 31 -18.44 2.31 25.21
CA LEU A 31 -17.49 2.17 24.10
C LEU A 31 -17.92 0.98 23.22
N LEU A 32 -17.86 1.16 21.90
CA LEU A 32 -18.10 0.05 20.98
C LEU A 32 -17.20 -1.14 21.36
N PRO A 33 -17.67 -2.39 21.20
CA PRO A 33 -16.84 -3.55 21.44
C PRO A 33 -15.52 -3.41 20.67
N ALA A 34 -14.39 -3.71 21.32
CA ALA A 34 -13.07 -3.58 20.70
C ALA A 34 -12.98 -4.35 19.37
N GLU A 35 -13.65 -5.50 19.28
CA GLU A 35 -13.75 -6.29 18.05
C GLU A 35 -14.43 -5.54 16.89
N PHE A 36 -15.45 -4.74 17.18
CA PHE A 36 -16.14 -3.96 16.15
C PHE A 36 -15.24 -2.82 15.64
N VAL A 37 -14.56 -2.12 16.56
CA VAL A 37 -13.62 -1.06 16.20
C VAL A 37 -12.45 -1.63 15.38
N ALA A 38 -11.92 -2.79 15.78
CA ALA A 38 -10.86 -3.47 15.04
C ALA A 38 -11.29 -3.83 13.60
N LYS A 39 -12.49 -4.39 13.42
CA LYS A 39 -13.04 -4.71 12.09
C LYS A 39 -13.23 -3.46 11.24
N LEU A 40 -13.75 -2.38 11.81
CA LEU A 40 -13.93 -1.12 11.09
C LEU A 40 -12.59 -0.50 10.68
N ALA A 41 -11.59 -0.55 11.56
CA ALA A 41 -10.25 -0.08 11.27
C ALA A 41 -9.60 -0.88 10.13
N GLU A 42 -9.77 -2.22 10.14
CA GLU A 42 -9.31 -3.08 9.06
C GLU A 42 -9.99 -2.75 7.72
N GLU A 43 -11.32 -2.58 7.72
CA GLU A 43 -12.07 -2.20 6.51
C GLU A 43 -11.64 -0.83 5.96
N LEU A 44 -11.45 0.16 6.84
CA LEU A 44 -10.95 1.49 6.44
C LEU A 44 -9.53 1.41 5.89
N ALA A 45 -8.65 0.63 6.53
CA ALA A 45 -7.28 0.44 6.08
C ALA A 45 -7.21 -0.19 4.68
N LEU A 46 -8.10 -1.14 4.38
CA LEU A 46 -8.24 -1.73 3.04
C LEU A 46 -8.73 -0.68 2.03
N ARG A 47 -9.72 0.15 2.38
CA ARG A 47 -10.23 1.20 1.48
C ARG A 47 -9.16 2.23 1.14
N ILE A 48 -8.37 2.66 2.13
CA ILE A 48 -7.24 3.58 1.93
C ILE A 48 -6.24 2.98 0.94
N ASP A 49 -5.93 1.70 1.08
CA ASP A 49 -5.00 1.02 0.18
C ASP A 49 -5.56 0.87 -1.24
N ASP A 50 -6.86 0.58 -1.40
CA ASP A 50 -7.48 0.52 -2.74
C ASP A 50 -7.46 1.89 -3.44
N GLU A 51 -7.75 2.96 -2.70
CA GLU A 51 -7.66 4.33 -3.19
C GLU A 51 -6.21 4.68 -3.56
N ALA A 52 -5.24 4.30 -2.72
CA ALA A 52 -3.82 4.50 -3.00
C ALA A 52 -3.38 3.80 -4.29
N ILE A 53 -3.81 2.53 -4.49
CA ILE A 53 -3.54 1.78 -5.72
C ILE A 53 -4.19 2.48 -6.92
N GLY A 54 -5.48 2.86 -6.80
CA GLY A 54 -6.20 3.51 -7.88
C GLY A 54 -5.54 4.82 -8.33
N ALA A 55 -5.19 5.66 -7.37
CA ALA A 55 -4.50 6.91 -7.62
C ALA A 55 -3.08 6.72 -8.16
N ALA A 56 -2.33 5.70 -7.72
CA ALA A 56 -1.00 5.39 -8.27
C ALA A 56 -1.06 5.09 -9.77
N TRP A 57 -2.02 4.27 -10.22
CA TRP A 57 -2.19 3.94 -11.63
C TRP A 57 -2.74 5.12 -12.44
N ALA A 58 -3.65 5.91 -11.87
CA ALA A 58 -4.16 7.10 -12.52
C ALA A 58 -3.05 8.14 -12.72
N GLU A 59 -2.17 8.31 -11.72
CA GLU A 59 -1.02 9.21 -11.79
C GLU A 59 0.04 8.73 -12.79
N GLN A 60 0.31 7.42 -12.84
CA GLN A 60 1.25 6.86 -13.81
C GLN A 60 0.85 7.18 -15.25
N GLY A 61 -0.45 7.09 -15.57
CA GLY A 61 -0.99 7.39 -16.89
C GLY A 61 -0.27 6.60 -18.00
N HIS A 62 0.49 7.31 -18.83
CA HIS A 62 1.29 6.75 -19.93
C HIS A 62 2.80 6.81 -19.68
N GLU A 63 3.24 7.32 -18.53
CA GLU A 63 4.66 7.35 -18.19
C GLU A 63 5.18 5.92 -18.02
N GLU A 64 6.46 5.69 -18.36
CA GLU A 64 7.09 4.41 -18.10
C GLU A 64 7.46 4.30 -16.60
N PRO A 65 7.19 3.15 -15.95
CA PRO A 65 7.66 2.90 -14.59
C PRO A 65 9.18 3.04 -14.48
N VAL A 66 9.64 3.51 -13.32
CA VAL A 66 11.07 3.69 -13.07
C VAL A 66 11.69 2.36 -12.69
N SER A 67 12.62 1.86 -13.51
CA SER A 67 13.38 0.65 -13.17
C SER A 67 14.21 0.88 -11.91
N TRP A 68 13.99 0.04 -10.90
CA TRP A 68 14.72 0.09 -9.64
C TRP A 68 16.11 -0.51 -9.78
N ARG A 69 17.15 0.27 -9.45
CA ARG A 69 18.52 -0.21 -9.38
C ARG A 69 19.01 -0.23 -7.94
N GLY A 70 18.46 -1.20 -7.21
CA GLY A 70 18.81 -1.54 -5.84
C GLY A 70 20.30 -1.63 -5.52
N SER A 71 20.63 -1.53 -4.24
CA SER A 71 21.99 -1.76 -3.75
C SER A 71 22.35 -3.24 -3.80
N ALA A 72 21.42 -4.13 -3.45
CA ALA A 72 21.59 -5.58 -3.54
C ALA A 72 21.64 -6.10 -4.98
N ALA A 73 20.90 -5.47 -5.92
CA ALA A 73 20.94 -5.80 -7.34
C ALA A 73 22.34 -5.57 -7.97
N ARG A 74 23.15 -4.67 -7.40
CA ARG A 74 24.55 -4.48 -7.78
C ARG A 74 25.46 -5.61 -7.27
N SER A 75 25.16 -6.16 -6.09
CA SER A 75 25.92 -7.22 -5.42
C SER A 75 25.66 -8.61 -6.00
N SER A 76 24.43 -8.88 -6.44
CA SER A 76 23.97 -10.23 -6.82
C SER A 76 24.43 -10.70 -8.20
N ARG A 77 24.94 -9.81 -9.08
CA ARG A 77 25.53 -10.21 -10.38
C ARG A 77 26.70 -11.20 -10.27
N ARG A 78 27.24 -11.41 -9.06
CA ARG A 78 28.34 -12.37 -8.79
C ARG A 78 27.89 -13.69 -8.14
N GLY A 79 26.62 -13.82 -7.72
CA GLY A 79 26.12 -14.99 -6.97
C GLY A 79 25.09 -15.79 -7.77
N ARG A 80 25.44 -17.02 -8.13
CA ARG A 80 24.65 -17.98 -8.92
C ARG A 80 23.23 -18.24 -8.39
N GLY A 81 22.27 -18.43 -9.29
CA GLY A 81 21.29 -19.53 -9.22
C GLY A 81 19.84 -19.25 -8.82
N ARG A 82 19.45 -18.02 -8.47
CA ARG A 82 18.04 -17.66 -8.21
C ARG A 82 17.55 -16.72 -9.30
N ASP A 83 16.34 -16.94 -9.81
CA ASP A 83 15.66 -16.06 -10.76
C ASP A 83 15.42 -14.70 -10.09
N VAL A 84 16.38 -13.80 -10.24
CA VAL A 84 16.29 -12.41 -9.78
C VAL A 84 15.22 -11.73 -10.61
N ARG A 85 14.20 -11.21 -9.96
CA ARG A 85 13.12 -10.46 -10.59
C ARG A 85 13.51 -9.01 -10.80
N ASP A 86 13.04 -8.46 -11.91
CA ASP A 86 13.13 -7.02 -12.16
C ASP A 86 12.14 -6.30 -11.25
N ILE A 87 12.53 -5.11 -10.79
CA ILE A 87 11.68 -4.26 -9.96
C ILE A 87 11.47 -2.94 -10.68
N GLU A 88 10.23 -2.48 -10.70
CA GLU A 88 9.82 -1.17 -11.18
C GLU A 88 9.04 -0.43 -10.11
N LEU A 89 9.20 0.90 -10.05
CA LEU A 89 8.42 1.77 -9.19
C LEU A 89 7.51 2.65 -10.06
N LEU A 90 6.25 2.77 -9.67
CA LEU A 90 5.38 3.81 -10.23
C LEU A 90 5.80 5.20 -9.73
N THR A 91 5.42 6.24 -10.47
CA THR A 91 5.69 7.65 -10.13
C THR A 91 5.30 7.98 -8.69
N ARG A 92 4.14 7.48 -8.24
CA ARG A 92 3.69 7.62 -6.85
C ARG A 92 4.65 6.98 -5.85
N ALA A 93 5.04 5.72 -6.07
CA ALA A 93 5.97 5.03 -5.18
C ALA A 93 7.33 5.74 -5.07
N VAL A 94 7.82 6.31 -6.17
CA VAL A 94 9.04 7.12 -6.17
C VAL A 94 8.87 8.34 -5.25
N ARG A 95 7.79 9.09 -5.40
CA ARG A 95 7.50 10.26 -4.55
C ARG A 95 7.32 9.88 -3.09
N ASP A 96 6.60 8.78 -2.81
CA ASP A 96 6.39 8.29 -1.45
C ASP A 96 7.74 7.97 -0.79
N LEU A 97 8.65 7.32 -1.51
CA LEU A 97 10.01 6.98 -1.05
C LEU A 97 10.88 8.23 -0.81
N GLU A 98 10.80 9.22 -1.70
CA GLU A 98 11.51 10.50 -1.59
C GLU A 98 11.01 11.36 -0.43
N ALA A 99 9.74 11.24 -0.05
CA ALA A 99 9.16 11.95 1.09
C ALA A 99 9.61 11.37 2.45
N LEU A 100 10.20 10.18 2.47
CA LEU A 100 10.67 9.54 3.71
C LEU A 100 11.92 10.21 4.28
N ALA A 101 12.07 10.09 5.60
CA ALA A 101 13.33 10.39 6.27
C ALA A 101 14.44 9.46 5.77
N PRO A 102 15.71 9.90 5.75
CA PRO A 102 16.81 9.10 5.19
C PRO A 102 16.93 7.68 5.74
N ALA A 103 16.76 7.49 7.05
CA ALA A 103 16.82 6.17 7.69
C ALA A 103 15.66 5.26 7.24
N GLU A 104 14.42 5.76 7.28
CA GLU A 104 13.24 5.00 6.80
C GLU A 104 13.34 4.66 5.31
N ARG A 105 13.90 5.58 4.52
CA ARG A 105 14.13 5.37 3.09
C ARG A 105 15.12 4.24 2.85
N GLU A 106 16.19 4.19 3.63
CA GLU A 106 17.20 3.13 3.54
C GLU A 106 16.59 1.77 3.88
N ASP A 107 15.84 1.68 4.98
CA ASP A 107 15.16 0.46 5.39
C ASP A 107 14.18 -0.03 4.31
N ILE A 108 13.34 0.86 3.78
CA ILE A 108 12.38 0.52 2.73
C ILE A 108 13.08 0.15 1.43
N SER A 109 14.20 0.79 1.09
CA SER A 109 14.99 0.44 -0.09
C SER A 109 15.58 -0.98 0.01
N LEU A 110 16.00 -1.40 1.20
CA LEU A 110 16.48 -2.77 1.45
C LEU A 110 15.36 -3.81 1.31
N GLU A 111 14.16 -3.49 1.77
CA GLU A 111 12.99 -4.36 1.61
C GLU A 111 12.54 -4.47 0.14
N ILE A 112 12.54 -3.36 -0.60
CA ILE A 112 12.30 -3.38 -2.05
C ILE A 112 13.33 -4.28 -2.74
N ASP A 113 14.63 -4.13 -2.39
CA ASP A 113 15.69 -4.99 -2.91
C ASP A 113 15.46 -6.49 -2.63
N ALA A 114 14.91 -6.82 -1.46
CA ALA A 114 14.61 -8.19 -1.08
C ALA A 114 13.51 -8.83 -1.96
N LEU A 115 12.56 -8.04 -2.45
CA LEU A 115 11.49 -8.52 -3.34
C LEU A 115 12.00 -9.10 -4.65
N ALA A 116 13.19 -8.70 -5.11
CA ALA A 116 13.81 -9.28 -6.30
C ALA A 116 14.12 -10.78 -6.11
N PHE A 117 14.34 -11.22 -4.87
CA PHE A 117 14.73 -12.60 -4.55
C PHE A 117 13.61 -13.40 -3.89
N ASP A 118 12.82 -12.75 -3.05
CA ASP A 118 11.63 -13.32 -2.42
C ASP A 118 10.47 -12.33 -2.59
N PRO A 119 9.68 -12.47 -3.67
CA PRO A 119 8.60 -11.55 -4.02
C PRO A 119 7.33 -11.80 -3.22
N VAL A 120 7.26 -12.87 -2.42
CA VAL A 120 6.14 -13.14 -1.51
C VAL A 120 6.72 -13.54 -0.15
N PRO A 121 7.39 -12.61 0.56
CA PRO A 121 7.94 -12.89 1.87
C PRO A 121 6.83 -13.24 2.87
N ARG A 122 7.24 -13.83 4.00
CA ARG A 122 6.28 -14.19 5.06
C ARG A 122 5.55 -12.96 5.58
N GLY A 123 4.24 -13.09 5.81
CA GLY A 123 3.40 -12.00 6.32
C GLY A 123 2.83 -11.08 5.24
N VAL A 124 3.11 -11.34 3.95
CA VAL A 124 2.43 -10.67 2.85
C VAL A 124 0.96 -11.08 2.81
N MET A 125 0.11 -10.08 2.66
CA MET A 125 -1.33 -10.26 2.48
C MET A 125 -1.70 -10.00 1.03
N ALA A 126 -2.48 -10.91 0.45
CA ALA A 126 -3.12 -10.62 -0.83
C ALA A 126 -4.21 -9.58 -0.61
N PHE A 127 -4.20 -8.54 -1.43
CA PHE A 127 -5.25 -7.54 -1.40
C PHE A 127 -6.51 -8.13 -2.05
N HIS A 128 -7.52 -8.41 -1.24
CA HIS A 128 -8.78 -8.98 -1.73
C HIS A 128 -9.73 -7.83 -2.10
N GLY A 129 -9.90 -7.56 -3.40
CA GLY A 129 -10.74 -6.50 -3.95
C GLY A 129 -10.85 -6.56 -5.48
N ARG A 130 -11.48 -5.55 -6.12
CA ARG A 130 -11.69 -5.49 -7.59
C ARG A 130 -10.39 -5.42 -8.43
N LYS A 131 -9.22 -5.31 -7.80
CA LYS A 131 -7.91 -5.23 -8.46
C LYS A 131 -7.12 -6.51 -8.18
N ASP A 132 -7.32 -7.50 -9.04
CA ASP A 132 -6.70 -8.82 -8.90
C ASP A 132 -5.17 -8.74 -8.95
N GLY A 133 -4.53 -9.30 -7.92
CA GLY A 133 -3.10 -9.63 -7.90
C GLY A 133 -2.18 -8.66 -7.17
N HIS A 134 -2.71 -7.65 -6.48
CA HIS A 134 -1.91 -6.78 -5.61
C HIS A 134 -1.60 -7.45 -4.26
N LEU A 135 -0.41 -7.18 -3.76
CA LEU A 135 0.15 -7.70 -2.53
C LEU A 135 0.50 -6.53 -1.61
N GLN A 136 0.35 -6.77 -0.31
CA GLN A 136 0.70 -5.84 0.75
C GLN A 136 1.76 -6.47 1.64
N SER A 137 2.88 -5.77 1.87
CA SER A 137 3.88 -6.10 2.88
C SER A 137 3.94 -5.02 3.95
N ARG A 138 4.07 -5.40 5.23
CA ARG A 138 4.21 -4.46 6.34
C ARG A 138 5.68 -4.27 6.69
N MET A 139 6.10 -3.00 6.82
CA MET A 139 7.48 -2.61 7.15
C MET A 139 7.43 -1.55 8.25
N GLY A 140 7.45 -2.00 9.52
CA GLY A 140 7.25 -1.11 10.67
C GLY A 140 5.89 -0.42 10.64
N ALA A 141 5.91 0.91 10.59
CA ALA A 141 4.72 1.77 10.52
C ALA A 141 4.26 2.08 9.08
N ARG A 142 4.85 1.42 8.09
CA ARG A 142 4.55 1.61 6.66
C ARG A 142 4.06 0.31 6.03
N ARG A 143 3.37 0.45 4.90
CA ARG A 143 2.93 -0.65 4.05
C ARG A 143 3.46 -0.44 2.64
N LEU A 144 4.00 -1.51 2.05
CA LEU A 144 4.38 -1.58 0.65
C LEU A 144 3.25 -2.22 -0.13
N LEU A 145 2.72 -1.50 -1.12
CA LEU A 145 1.73 -2.04 -2.05
C LEU A 145 2.45 -2.34 -3.37
N TYR A 146 2.36 -3.57 -3.83
CA TYR A 146 3.06 -4.00 -5.04
C TYR A 146 2.28 -5.07 -5.81
N LYS A 147 2.67 -5.31 -7.05
CA LYS A 147 2.11 -6.36 -7.90
C LYS A 147 3.23 -7.25 -8.43
N VAL A 148 2.95 -8.54 -8.54
CA VAL A 148 3.87 -9.52 -9.08
C VAL A 148 3.33 -10.05 -10.40
N GLN A 149 4.10 -9.92 -11.48
CA GLN A 149 3.73 -10.36 -12.83
C GLN A 149 4.90 -11.11 -13.48
N GLY A 150 4.93 -12.43 -13.34
CA GLY A 150 6.01 -13.25 -13.85
C GLY A 150 7.35 -12.89 -13.19
N MET A 151 8.27 -12.34 -13.98
CA MET A 151 9.60 -11.90 -13.55
C MET A 151 9.67 -10.44 -13.09
N LEU A 152 8.54 -9.73 -13.10
CA LEU A 152 8.47 -8.32 -12.74
C LEU A 152 7.74 -8.13 -11.41
N VAL A 153 8.30 -7.27 -10.56
CA VAL A 153 7.67 -6.73 -9.35
C VAL A 153 7.47 -5.24 -9.55
N THR A 154 6.21 -4.80 -9.57
CA THR A 154 5.87 -3.38 -9.68
C THR A 154 5.45 -2.84 -8.33
N VAL A 155 6.26 -1.98 -7.73
CA VAL A 155 5.93 -1.24 -6.52
C VAL A 155 5.00 -0.09 -6.89
N VAL A 156 3.81 -0.11 -6.29
CA VAL A 156 2.69 0.79 -6.63
C VAL A 156 2.68 2.02 -5.72
N ALA A 157 2.79 1.81 -4.40
CA ALA A 157 2.76 2.89 -3.41
C ALA A 157 3.41 2.47 -2.08
N ILE A 158 3.83 3.45 -1.28
CA ILE A 158 4.31 3.26 0.10
C ILE A 158 3.40 4.08 1.02
N THR A 159 2.50 3.41 1.74
CA THR A 159 1.51 4.08 2.60
C THR A 159 1.93 4.02 4.07
N SER A 160 1.50 5.00 4.86
CA SER A 160 1.55 4.90 6.32
C SER A 160 0.46 3.96 6.82
N GLU A 161 0.70 3.29 7.93
CA GLU A 161 -0.38 2.70 8.72
C GLU A 161 -1.25 3.85 9.23
N ALA A 162 -2.55 3.82 8.93
CA ALA A 162 -3.47 4.81 9.49
C ALA A 162 -3.47 4.60 11.00
N GLY A 163 -2.91 5.56 11.75
CA GLY A 163 -3.00 5.64 13.20
C GLY A 163 -4.39 6.07 13.65
#